data_AF-A0A845YYG4-F1
#
_entry.id   AF-A0A845YYG4-F1
#
_cell.length_a   1.000
_cell.length_b   1.000
_cell.length_c   1.000
_cell.angle_alpha   90.00
_cell.angle_beta   90.00
_cell.angle_gamma   90.00
#
_symmetry.space_group_name_H-M   'P 1'
#
loop_
_entity.id
_entity.type
_entity.pdbx_description
1 polymer ?
#
loop_
_entity_poly.entity_id
_entity_poly.type
_entity_poly.pdbx_seq_one_letter_code
_entity_poly.pdbx_strand_id
1 'polypeptide(L)'
;MNDIKCPNLEEIKNIDIGIDEYQACVKQLHHTTWYVASTILMQSILTAILTEAAYNFGIRSWVQRLIIRQWMIGRNLTPVKEKMTTFQRSVGMGNGSNIYSLPYQQLCGQITNALRNQVDSGEGTLLDIFARDVHPENLEKLKNKNAQDLSNEEQNDLAVIEEQVFNSADRGLDDLQITLAQWWLKVDYIFSIVIGFVLLQGLLTVPTTWSVANSIEERILVLAVSVISGSLAPTIRNFLLNILDKR
;
A
#
# COMPACT_ATOMS: atom_id res chain seq x y z
N MET A 1 -24.59 -44.18 58.89
CA MET A 1 -25.63 -43.83 57.91
C MET A 1 -25.68 -42.31 57.87
N ASN A 2 -25.21 -41.69 56.79
CA ASN A 2 -25.36 -40.25 56.60
C ASN A 2 -26.65 -40.01 55.82
N ASP A 3 -27.60 -39.31 56.43
CA ASP A 3 -28.82 -38.86 55.76
C ASP A 3 -28.47 -37.89 54.64
N ILE A 4 -28.62 -38.33 53.40
CA ILE A 4 -28.60 -37.45 52.23
C ILE A 4 -29.93 -36.69 52.28
N LYS A 5 -29.91 -35.48 52.85
CA LYS A 5 -31.02 -34.53 52.71
C LYS A 5 -31.19 -34.21 51.22
N CYS A 6 -32.37 -34.50 50.68
CA CYS A 6 -32.75 -34.02 49.36
C CYS A 6 -32.73 -32.47 49.38
N PRO A 7 -32.10 -31.82 48.40
CA PRO A 7 -32.08 -30.36 48.33
C PRO A 7 -33.51 -29.83 48.26
N ASN A 8 -33.74 -28.72 48.95
CA ASN A 8 -35.06 -28.11 49.07
C ASN A 8 -35.53 -27.68 47.66
N LEU A 9 -36.81 -27.88 47.33
CA LEU A 9 -37.37 -27.56 45.99
C LEU A 9 -37.17 -26.09 45.57
N GLU A 10 -36.97 -25.20 46.53
CA GLU A 10 -36.61 -23.79 46.31
C GLU A 10 -35.15 -23.59 45.83
N GLU A 11 -34.20 -24.43 46.28
CA GLU A 11 -32.81 -24.38 45.80
C GLU A 11 -32.71 -24.87 44.34
N ILE A 12 -33.51 -25.87 43.96
CA ILE A 12 -33.55 -26.38 42.56
C ILE A 12 -34.15 -25.33 41.62
N LYS A 13 -35.19 -24.58 42.05
CA LYS A 13 -35.76 -23.48 41.25
C LYS A 13 -34.81 -22.30 41.05
N ASN A 14 -34.01 -21.95 42.07
CA ASN A 14 -33.04 -20.86 41.95
C ASN A 14 -31.85 -21.23 41.03
N ILE A 15 -31.52 -22.53 40.92
CA ILE A 15 -30.51 -23.01 39.96
C ILE A 15 -31.05 -22.94 38.52
N ASP A 16 -32.31 -23.31 38.29
CA ASP A 16 -32.95 -23.25 36.96
C ASP A 16 -33.09 -21.81 36.45
N ILE A 17 -33.50 -20.87 37.31
CA ILE A 17 -33.57 -19.43 36.96
C ILE A 17 -32.18 -18.88 36.62
N GLY A 18 -31.15 -19.31 37.35
CA GLY A 18 -29.75 -18.91 37.06
C GLY A 18 -29.23 -19.47 35.74
N ILE A 19 -29.67 -20.66 35.32
CA ILE A 19 -29.31 -21.25 34.02
C ILE A 19 -30.00 -20.52 32.87
N ASP A 20 -31.27 -20.15 33.02
CA ASP A 20 -32.01 -19.42 31.98
C ASP A 20 -31.49 -17.98 31.79
N GLU A 21 -31.18 -17.28 32.89
CA GLU A 21 -30.54 -15.95 32.83
C GLU A 21 -29.13 -16.02 32.23
N TYR A 22 -28.36 -17.06 32.59
CA TYR A 22 -27.04 -17.31 31.99
C TYR A 22 -27.15 -17.59 30.48
N GLN A 23 -28.07 -18.46 30.05
CA GLN A 23 -28.28 -18.75 28.63
C GLN A 23 -28.78 -17.52 27.85
N ALA A 24 -29.65 -16.70 28.45
CA ALA A 24 -30.09 -15.44 27.85
C ALA A 24 -28.92 -14.46 27.67
N CYS A 25 -28.07 -14.33 28.70
CA CYS A 25 -26.85 -13.51 28.65
C CYS A 25 -25.87 -14.00 27.58
N VAL A 26 -25.62 -15.31 27.50
CA VAL A 26 -24.75 -15.92 26.47
C VAL A 26 -25.30 -15.68 25.05
N LYS A 27 -26.62 -15.84 24.84
CA LYS A 27 -27.26 -15.56 23.54
C LYS A 27 -27.17 -14.09 23.16
N GLN A 28 -27.39 -13.18 24.12
CA GLN A 28 -27.28 -11.74 23.89
C GLN A 28 -25.83 -11.32 23.57
N LEU A 29 -24.86 -11.87 24.30
CA LEU A 29 -23.44 -11.65 24.04
C LEU A 29 -23.07 -12.14 22.63
N HIS A 30 -23.47 -13.37 22.27
CA HIS A 30 -23.21 -13.94 20.96
C HIS A 30 -23.82 -13.09 19.82
N HIS A 31 -25.08 -12.68 19.96
CA HIS A 31 -25.74 -11.82 18.97
C HIS A 31 -25.02 -10.48 18.81
N THR A 32 -24.62 -9.86 19.93
CA THR A 32 -23.91 -8.58 19.92
C THR A 32 -22.52 -8.71 19.29
N THR A 33 -21.77 -9.75 19.63
CA THR A 33 -20.47 -10.06 19.02
C THR A 33 -20.62 -10.26 17.52
N TRP A 34 -21.65 -10.98 17.08
CA TRP A 34 -21.86 -11.27 15.66
C TRP A 34 -22.26 -10.04 14.86
N TYR A 35 -23.10 -9.19 15.42
CA TYR A 35 -23.44 -7.90 14.85
C TYR A 35 -22.22 -6.97 14.68
N VAL A 36 -21.36 -6.90 15.70
CA VAL A 36 -20.14 -6.09 15.64
C VAL A 36 -19.17 -6.66 14.59
N ALA A 37 -18.97 -7.97 14.58
CA ALA A 37 -18.09 -8.64 13.63
C ALA A 37 -18.58 -8.46 12.17
N SER A 38 -19.88 -8.62 11.91
CA SER A 38 -20.44 -8.40 10.58
C SER A 38 -20.32 -6.95 10.14
N THR A 39 -20.51 -5.99 11.05
CA THR A 39 -20.35 -4.55 10.77
C THR A 39 -18.91 -4.23 10.40
N ILE A 40 -17.93 -4.71 11.17
CA ILE A 40 -16.50 -4.57 10.86
C ILE A 40 -16.20 -5.13 9.47
N LEU A 41 -16.69 -6.34 9.16
CA LEU A 41 -16.44 -6.98 7.87
C LEU A 41 -17.04 -6.17 6.70
N MET A 42 -18.32 -5.79 6.80
CA MET A 42 -18.99 -4.99 5.76
C MET A 42 -18.30 -3.65 5.54
N GLN A 43 -17.94 -2.95 6.62
CA GLN A 43 -17.23 -1.68 6.54
C GLN A 43 -15.84 -1.84 5.93
N SER A 44 -15.13 -2.92 6.26
CA SER A 44 -13.81 -3.22 5.68
C SER A 44 -13.89 -3.46 4.18
N ILE A 45 -14.90 -4.21 3.72
CA ILE A 45 -15.16 -4.44 2.28
C ILE A 45 -15.49 -3.13 1.57
N LEU A 46 -16.40 -2.33 2.12
CA LEU A 46 -16.80 -1.05 1.51
C LEU A 46 -15.62 -0.08 1.44
N THR A 47 -14.82 -0.01 2.50
CA THR A 47 -13.58 0.77 2.55
C THR A 47 -12.60 0.30 1.49
N ALA A 48 -12.38 -1.02 1.35
CA ALA A 48 -11.51 -1.58 0.32
C ALA A 48 -11.92 -1.18 -1.10
N ILE A 49 -13.23 -1.29 -1.41
CA ILE A 49 -13.78 -0.92 -2.72
C ILE A 49 -13.59 0.58 -2.99
N LEU A 50 -13.91 1.43 -2.02
CA LEU A 50 -13.81 2.88 -2.18
C LEU A 50 -12.36 3.35 -2.25
N THR A 51 -11.46 2.76 -1.48
CA THR A 51 -10.03 3.02 -1.59
C THR A 51 -9.52 2.67 -2.99
N GLU A 52 -9.89 1.51 -3.54
CA GLU A 52 -9.49 1.13 -4.90
C GLU A 52 -10.07 2.07 -5.96
N ALA A 53 -11.34 2.43 -5.83
CA ALA A 53 -11.96 3.42 -6.72
C ALA A 53 -11.20 4.75 -6.68
N ALA A 54 -10.90 5.26 -5.48
CA ALA A 54 -10.16 6.51 -5.30
C ALA A 54 -8.74 6.44 -5.89
N TYR A 55 -8.07 5.30 -5.81
CA TYR A 55 -6.78 5.08 -6.46
C TYR A 55 -6.87 5.16 -7.99
N ASN A 56 -7.92 4.59 -8.57
CA ASN A 56 -8.18 4.65 -10.01
C ASN A 56 -8.62 6.06 -10.48
N PHE A 57 -9.15 6.90 -9.59
CA PHE A 57 -9.43 8.32 -9.86
C PHE A 57 -8.19 9.24 -9.81
N GLY A 58 -6.98 8.68 -9.70
CA GLY A 58 -5.73 9.43 -9.87
C GLY A 58 -4.97 9.73 -8.58
N ILE A 59 -5.48 9.32 -7.40
CA ILE A 59 -4.71 9.38 -6.15
C ILE A 59 -3.40 8.62 -6.29
N ARG A 60 -3.43 7.45 -6.96
CA ARG A 60 -2.24 6.65 -7.24
C ARG A 60 -1.16 7.45 -7.95
N SER A 61 -1.54 8.17 -8.99
CA SER A 61 -0.62 9.03 -9.75
C SER A 61 -0.06 10.16 -8.91
N TRP A 62 -0.91 10.84 -8.16
CA TRP A 62 -0.48 11.95 -7.32
C TRP A 62 0.51 11.47 -6.23
N VAL A 63 0.19 10.39 -5.53
CA VAL A 63 1.03 9.80 -4.48
C VAL A 63 2.37 9.32 -5.05
N GLN A 64 2.38 8.55 -6.14
CA GLN A 64 3.63 8.05 -6.73
C GLN A 64 4.54 9.20 -7.19
N ARG A 65 3.97 10.23 -7.82
CA ARG A 65 4.73 11.41 -8.23
C ARG A 65 5.35 12.13 -7.02
N LEU A 66 4.64 12.24 -5.91
CA LEU A 66 5.17 12.82 -4.69
C LEU A 66 6.30 11.97 -4.09
N ILE A 67 6.13 10.65 -4.02
CA ILE A 67 7.15 9.75 -3.47
C ILE A 67 8.43 9.81 -4.30
N ILE A 68 8.33 9.74 -5.62
CA ILE A 68 9.48 9.80 -6.52
C ILE A 68 10.18 11.16 -6.40
N ARG A 69 9.41 12.25 -6.25
CA ARG A 69 9.98 13.58 -6.01
C ARG A 69 10.79 13.62 -4.71
N GLN A 70 10.24 13.07 -3.62
CA GLN A 70 10.92 13.02 -2.33
C GLN A 70 12.17 12.14 -2.39
N TRP A 71 12.10 11.01 -3.08
CA TRP A 71 13.25 10.15 -3.34
C TRP A 71 14.36 10.89 -4.10
N MET A 72 14.02 11.64 -5.17
CA MET A 72 15.00 12.45 -5.91
C MET A 72 15.63 13.55 -5.05
N ILE A 73 14.86 14.19 -4.17
CA ILE A 73 15.37 15.17 -3.19
C ILE A 73 16.34 14.51 -2.21
N GLY A 74 15.96 13.34 -1.66
CA GLY A 74 16.82 12.56 -0.76
C GLY A 74 18.14 12.14 -1.40
N ARG A 75 18.14 11.88 -2.71
CA ARG A 75 19.33 11.61 -3.52
C ARG A 75 20.03 12.88 -4.04
N ASN A 76 19.71 14.07 -3.55
CA ASN A 76 20.32 15.34 -3.98
C ASN A 76 20.37 15.52 -5.51
N LEU A 77 19.36 15.02 -6.24
CA LEU A 77 19.29 15.13 -7.69
C LEU A 77 18.74 16.52 -8.07
N THR A 78 19.63 17.48 -8.24
CA THR A 78 19.28 18.85 -8.63
C THR A 78 19.57 19.11 -10.11
N PRO A 79 18.71 19.85 -10.83
CA PRO A 79 17.39 20.36 -10.43
C PRO A 79 16.29 19.29 -10.53
N VAL A 80 15.54 19.06 -9.44
CA VAL A 80 14.53 17.99 -9.32
C VAL A 80 13.43 18.07 -10.39
N LYS A 81 12.97 19.28 -10.74
CA LYS A 81 11.89 19.47 -11.72
C LYS A 81 12.30 18.98 -13.11
N GLU A 82 13.53 19.22 -13.50
CA GLU A 82 14.08 18.76 -14.78
C GLU A 82 14.27 17.25 -14.75
N LYS A 83 14.90 16.72 -13.69
CA LYS A 83 15.10 15.27 -13.51
C LYS A 83 13.78 14.50 -13.51
N MET A 84 12.71 15.06 -12.94
CA MET A 84 11.38 14.47 -12.99
C MET A 84 10.79 14.44 -14.41
N THR A 85 11.01 15.51 -15.19
CA THR A 85 10.55 15.59 -16.59
C THR A 85 11.32 14.59 -17.46
N THR A 86 12.63 14.50 -17.25
CA THR A 86 13.53 13.54 -17.88
C THR A 86 13.15 12.11 -17.54
N PHE A 87 12.93 11.81 -16.26
CA PHE A 87 12.45 10.51 -15.80
C PHE A 87 11.14 10.12 -16.50
N GLN A 88 10.15 11.02 -16.50
CA GLN A 88 8.86 10.74 -17.13
C GLN A 88 8.97 10.53 -18.64
N ARG A 89 9.83 11.29 -19.33
CA ARG A 89 10.07 11.12 -20.77
C ARG A 89 10.78 9.80 -21.08
N SER A 90 11.74 9.42 -20.25
CA SER A 90 12.58 8.25 -20.49
C SER A 90 11.90 6.93 -20.10
N VAL A 91 11.01 6.95 -19.11
CA VAL A 91 10.19 5.78 -18.71
C VAL A 91 8.87 5.74 -19.49
N GLY A 92 8.34 6.90 -19.86
CA GLY A 92 7.05 7.03 -20.54
C GLY A 92 7.07 6.54 -21.98
N MET A 93 6.22 5.56 -22.28
CA MET A 93 5.97 5.08 -23.64
C MET A 93 5.17 6.12 -24.44
N GLY A 94 5.79 7.17 -24.99
CA GLY A 94 5.39 7.96 -26.18
C GLY A 94 3.97 8.56 -26.33
N ASN A 95 2.96 8.12 -25.60
CA ASN A 95 1.53 8.24 -25.89
C ASN A 95 0.78 9.09 -24.86
N GLY A 96 1.49 9.90 -24.07
CA GLY A 96 0.88 10.77 -23.06
C GLY A 96 0.20 10.05 -21.89
N SER A 97 0.31 8.72 -21.80
CA SER A 97 -0.18 7.95 -20.66
C SER A 97 0.62 8.30 -19.41
N ASN A 98 -0.09 8.64 -18.33
CA ASN A 98 0.51 9.02 -17.06
C ASN A 98 1.13 7.78 -16.38
N ILE A 99 2.44 7.54 -16.55
CA ILE A 99 3.15 6.37 -15.99
C ILE A 99 2.88 6.13 -14.50
N TYR A 100 2.59 7.19 -13.75
CA TYR A 100 2.30 7.13 -12.32
C TYR A 100 0.91 6.55 -11.99
N SER A 101 0.04 6.34 -12.98
CA SER A 101 -1.25 5.67 -12.77
C SER A 101 -1.11 4.14 -12.68
N LEU A 102 0.04 3.59 -13.05
CA LEU A 102 0.30 2.16 -12.99
C LEU A 102 0.48 1.71 -11.55
N PRO A 103 0.13 0.45 -11.21
CA PRO A 103 0.60 -0.18 -9.98
C PRO A 103 2.12 -0.02 -9.83
N TYR A 104 2.61 0.25 -8.63
CA TYR A 104 4.02 0.61 -8.46
C TYR A 104 4.96 -0.52 -8.91
N GLN A 105 4.55 -1.79 -8.82
CA GLN A 105 5.31 -2.93 -9.34
C GLN A 105 5.48 -2.85 -10.86
N GLN A 106 4.42 -2.49 -11.58
CA GLN A 106 4.48 -2.29 -13.04
C GLN A 106 5.33 -1.07 -13.39
N LEU A 107 5.21 0.02 -12.63
CA LEU A 107 6.07 1.19 -12.78
C LEU A 107 7.55 0.81 -12.60
N CYS A 108 7.89 0.07 -11.55
CA CYS A 108 9.24 -0.41 -11.31
C CYS A 108 9.74 -1.30 -12.45
N GLY A 109 8.91 -2.22 -12.96
CA GLY A 109 9.26 -3.03 -14.13
C GLY A 109 9.52 -2.20 -15.39
N GLN A 110 8.74 -1.13 -15.63
CA GLN A 110 9.00 -0.21 -16.73
C GLN A 110 10.32 0.55 -16.56
N ILE A 111 10.63 0.99 -15.34
CA ILE A 111 11.91 1.65 -15.03
C ILE A 111 13.08 0.67 -15.25
N THR A 112 12.97 -0.57 -14.78
CA THR A 112 14.00 -1.61 -14.99
C THR A 112 14.26 -1.85 -16.46
N ASN A 113 13.20 -2.00 -17.26
CA ASN A 113 13.32 -2.21 -18.70
C ASN A 113 13.96 -0.99 -19.39
N ALA A 114 13.54 0.22 -19.02
CA ALA A 114 14.12 1.44 -19.56
C ALA A 114 15.60 1.59 -19.17
N LEU A 115 15.98 1.25 -17.93
CA LEU A 115 17.37 1.29 -17.47
C LEU A 115 18.24 0.29 -18.22
N ARG A 116 17.80 -0.97 -18.35
CA ARG A 116 18.53 -2.00 -19.12
C ARG A 116 18.76 -1.57 -20.55
N ASN A 117 17.71 -1.09 -21.22
CA ASN A 117 17.82 -0.61 -22.59
C ASN A 117 18.84 0.54 -22.73
N GLN A 118 18.96 1.43 -21.73
CA GLN A 118 19.94 2.53 -21.75
C GLN A 118 21.36 2.10 -21.42
N VAL A 119 21.55 1.09 -20.56
CA VAL A 119 22.87 0.49 -20.34
C VAL A 119 23.34 -0.19 -21.63
N ASP A 120 22.48 -1.01 -22.21
CA ASP A 120 22.77 -1.79 -23.43
C ASP A 120 23.01 -0.88 -24.64
N SER A 121 22.24 0.19 -24.81
CA SER A 121 22.46 1.15 -25.89
C SER A 121 23.60 2.13 -25.60
N GLY A 122 23.97 2.32 -24.33
CA GLY A 122 24.82 3.42 -23.88
C GLY A 122 24.12 4.78 -23.94
N GLU A 123 22.92 4.89 -24.51
CA GLU A 123 22.23 6.15 -24.70
C GLU A 123 21.12 6.34 -23.68
N GLY A 124 21.16 7.49 -23.00
CA GLY A 124 20.01 8.01 -22.28
C GLY A 124 20.32 8.73 -20.98
N THR A 125 19.26 9.26 -20.40
CA THR A 125 19.31 10.21 -19.29
C THR A 125 18.77 9.63 -17.97
N LEU A 126 18.28 8.38 -17.98
CA LEU A 126 17.91 7.66 -16.76
C LEU A 126 19.15 7.22 -15.98
N LEU A 127 20.24 6.88 -16.68
CA LEU A 127 21.50 6.52 -16.01
C LEU A 127 22.00 7.65 -15.11
N ASP A 128 21.85 8.91 -15.52
CA ASP A 128 22.21 10.09 -14.72
C ASP A 128 21.35 10.27 -13.46
N ILE A 129 20.23 9.56 -13.36
CA ILE A 129 19.32 9.59 -12.20
C ILE A 129 19.63 8.42 -11.27
N PHE A 130 19.88 7.23 -11.83
CA PHE A 130 20.01 5.99 -11.07
C PHE A 130 21.46 5.65 -10.71
N ALA A 131 22.42 5.82 -11.64
CA ALA A 131 23.84 5.53 -11.45
C ALA A 131 24.62 6.71 -10.83
N ARG A 132 24.03 7.41 -9.86
CA ARG A 132 24.60 8.63 -9.25
C ARG A 132 25.99 8.40 -8.62
N ASP A 133 26.25 7.20 -8.13
CA ASP A 133 27.45 6.90 -7.35
C ASP A 133 28.66 6.55 -8.25
N VAL A 134 28.46 6.53 -9.57
CA VAL A 134 29.51 6.28 -10.56
C VAL A 134 30.21 7.59 -10.92
N HIS A 135 31.53 7.51 -11.14
CA HIS A 135 32.30 8.66 -11.60
C HIS A 135 31.74 9.19 -12.93
N PRO A 136 31.53 10.51 -13.11
CA PRO A 136 30.94 11.07 -14.33
C PRO A 136 31.66 10.65 -15.62
N GLU A 137 32.99 10.51 -15.55
CA GLU A 137 33.82 10.05 -16.67
C GLU A 137 33.47 8.63 -17.13
N ASN A 138 33.11 7.73 -16.22
CA ASN A 138 32.72 6.36 -16.55
C ASN A 138 31.34 6.34 -17.23
N LEU A 139 30.42 7.19 -16.78
CA LEU A 139 29.12 7.40 -17.44
C LEU A 139 29.29 7.97 -18.85
N GLU A 140 30.21 8.91 -19.05
CA GLU A 140 30.50 9.49 -20.36
C GLU A 140 31.18 8.49 -21.30
N LYS A 141 32.12 7.69 -20.81
CA LYS A 141 32.72 6.58 -21.56
C LYS A 141 31.68 5.57 -22.03
N LEU A 142 30.73 5.19 -21.16
CA LEU A 142 29.63 4.30 -21.55
C LEU A 142 28.73 4.93 -22.62
N LYS A 143 28.43 6.23 -22.51
CA LYS A 143 27.62 6.95 -23.51
C LYS A 143 28.27 7.06 -24.87
N ASN A 144 29.60 7.08 -24.90
CA ASN A 144 30.38 7.18 -26.13
C ASN A 144 30.76 5.82 -26.72
N LYS A 145 30.26 4.69 -26.16
CA LYS A 145 30.67 3.34 -26.58
C LYS A 145 30.40 3.02 -28.05
N ASN A 146 29.33 3.57 -28.63
CA ASN A 146 28.98 3.35 -30.03
C ASN A 146 29.74 4.27 -31.01
N ALA A 147 30.45 5.28 -30.50
CA ALA A 147 31.15 6.28 -31.30
C ALA A 147 32.65 5.99 -31.47
N GLN A 148 33.17 4.95 -30.81
CA GLN A 148 34.61 4.65 -30.75
C GLN A 148 34.91 3.25 -31.30
N ASP A 149 35.84 3.16 -32.24
CA ASP A 149 36.50 1.88 -32.59
C ASP A 149 37.48 1.55 -31.46
N LEU A 150 36.99 0.80 -30.46
CA LEU A 150 37.74 0.47 -29.26
C LEU A 150 38.66 -0.72 -29.50
N SER A 151 39.91 -0.61 -29.02
CA SER A 151 40.85 -1.72 -28.95
C SER A 151 40.38 -2.81 -27.96
N ASN A 152 40.93 -4.02 -28.05
CA ASN A 152 40.54 -5.13 -27.16
C ASN A 152 40.76 -4.84 -25.66
N GLU A 153 41.74 -3.98 -25.32
CA GLU A 153 42.01 -3.58 -23.93
C GLU A 153 40.96 -2.57 -23.44
N GLU A 154 40.60 -1.60 -24.29
CA GLU A 154 39.54 -0.64 -23.99
C GLU A 154 38.13 -1.29 -23.95
N GLN A 155 37.92 -2.38 -24.70
CA GLN A 155 36.69 -3.17 -24.61
C GLN A 155 36.55 -3.88 -23.25
N ASN A 156 37.64 -4.40 -22.69
CA ASN A 156 37.62 -4.98 -21.35
C ASN A 156 37.36 -3.91 -20.28
N ASP A 157 38.00 -2.75 -20.38
CA ASP A 157 37.76 -1.63 -19.46
C ASP A 157 36.30 -1.13 -19.54
N LEU A 158 35.75 -1.07 -20.76
CA LEU A 158 34.35 -0.72 -20.97
C LEU A 158 33.40 -1.72 -20.32
N ALA A 159 33.67 -3.02 -20.40
CA ALA A 159 32.86 -4.05 -19.75
C ALA A 159 32.85 -3.88 -18.22
N VAL A 160 33.99 -3.54 -17.62
CA VAL A 160 34.06 -3.23 -16.17
C VAL A 160 33.26 -1.98 -15.83
N ILE A 161 33.34 -0.94 -16.67
CA ILE A 161 32.55 0.30 -16.49
C ILE A 161 31.06 0.01 -16.62
N GLU A 162 30.65 -0.78 -17.60
CA GLU A 162 29.26 -1.19 -17.82
C GLU A 162 28.71 -1.93 -16.61
N GLU A 163 29.48 -2.89 -16.07
CA GLU A 163 29.11 -3.60 -14.83
C GLU A 163 28.98 -2.64 -13.63
N GLN A 164 29.89 -1.68 -13.48
CA GLN A 164 29.81 -0.67 -12.41
C GLN A 164 28.58 0.24 -12.54
N VAL A 165 28.27 0.71 -13.76
CA VAL A 165 27.09 1.53 -14.05
C VAL A 165 25.82 0.74 -13.80
N PHE A 166 25.77 -0.49 -14.27
CA PHE A 166 24.64 -1.38 -14.05
C PHE A 166 24.40 -1.62 -12.56
N ASN A 167 25.44 -1.99 -11.81
CA ASN A 167 25.35 -2.23 -10.37
C ASN A 167 24.91 -0.98 -9.59
N SER A 168 25.38 0.21 -9.96
CA SER A 168 24.94 1.45 -9.33
C SER A 168 23.49 1.79 -9.67
N ALA A 169 23.09 1.61 -10.94
CA ALA A 169 21.72 1.82 -11.37
C ALA A 169 20.74 0.87 -10.67
N ASP A 170 21.12 -0.40 -10.52
CA ASP A 170 20.32 -1.44 -9.85
C ASP A 170 20.11 -1.10 -8.36
N ARG A 171 21.16 -0.66 -7.66
CA ARG A 171 21.04 -0.14 -6.28
C ARG A 171 20.11 1.07 -6.20
N GLY A 172 20.19 1.98 -7.16
CA GLY A 172 19.28 3.13 -7.23
C GLY A 172 17.82 2.70 -7.45
N LEU A 173 17.60 1.66 -8.25
CA LEU A 173 16.29 1.09 -8.50
C LEU A 173 15.75 0.39 -7.26
N ASP A 174 16.55 -0.43 -6.59
CA ASP A 174 16.18 -1.10 -5.34
C ASP A 174 15.78 -0.10 -4.25
N ASP A 175 16.56 0.96 -4.07
CA ASP A 175 16.26 2.05 -3.15
C ASP A 175 14.92 2.73 -3.47
N LEU A 176 14.64 2.95 -4.76
CA LEU A 176 13.35 3.47 -5.20
C LEU A 176 12.20 2.47 -4.94
N GLN A 177 12.41 1.19 -5.22
CA GLN A 177 11.41 0.13 -5.00
C GLN A 177 11.05 0.02 -3.51
N ILE A 178 12.05 -0.01 -2.64
CA ILE A 178 11.89 -0.04 -1.19
C ILE A 178 11.13 1.20 -0.73
N THR A 179 11.52 2.38 -1.21
CA THR A 179 10.86 3.64 -0.87
C THR A 179 9.39 3.62 -1.29
N LEU A 180 9.10 3.24 -2.54
CA LEU A 180 7.73 3.14 -3.04
C LEU A 180 6.91 2.13 -2.24
N ALA A 181 7.44 0.94 -1.95
CA ALA A 181 6.74 -0.09 -1.18
C ALA A 181 6.40 0.39 0.25
N GLN A 182 7.37 0.96 0.96
CA GLN A 182 7.16 1.45 2.33
C GLN A 182 6.13 2.59 2.38
N TRP A 183 6.21 3.53 1.44
CA TRP A 183 5.27 4.65 1.38
C TRP A 183 3.88 4.19 0.97
N TRP A 184 3.77 3.28 0.01
CA TRP A 184 2.48 2.71 -0.38
C TRP A 184 1.79 2.01 0.76
N LEU A 185 2.54 1.22 1.54
CA LEU A 185 2.01 0.56 2.73
C LEU A 185 1.44 1.60 3.72
N LYS A 186 2.19 2.67 4.02
CA LYS A 186 1.72 3.76 4.89
C LYS A 186 0.47 4.48 4.35
N VAL A 187 0.52 4.88 3.08
CA VAL A 187 -0.59 5.59 2.43
C VAL A 187 -1.85 4.73 2.44
N ASP A 188 -1.69 3.44 2.17
CA ASP A 188 -2.81 2.51 2.12
C ASP A 188 -3.52 2.33 3.45
N TYR A 189 -2.76 2.13 4.53
CA TYR A 189 -3.32 2.06 5.87
C TYR A 189 -3.97 3.37 6.29
N ILE A 190 -3.27 4.51 6.14
CA ILE A 190 -3.80 5.81 6.57
C ILE A 190 -5.07 6.16 5.79
N PHE A 191 -5.05 5.99 4.47
CA PHE A 191 -6.17 6.33 3.62
C PHE A 191 -7.37 5.42 3.86
N SER A 192 -7.15 4.12 4.09
CA SER A 192 -8.21 3.18 4.46
C SER A 192 -8.83 3.51 5.83
N ILE A 193 -8.04 3.92 6.82
CA ILE A 193 -8.57 4.38 8.11
C ILE A 193 -9.42 5.65 7.93
N VAL A 194 -8.94 6.62 7.14
CA VAL A 194 -9.68 7.87 6.88
C VAL A 194 -10.99 7.59 6.16
N ILE A 195 -10.99 6.79 5.09
CA ILE A 195 -12.21 6.41 4.37
C ILE A 195 -13.15 5.64 5.30
N GLY A 196 -12.63 4.66 6.05
CA GLY A 196 -13.41 3.88 7.00
C GLY A 196 -14.10 4.76 8.04
N PHE A 197 -13.38 5.75 8.59
CA PHE A 197 -13.94 6.73 9.52
C PHE A 197 -15.02 7.60 8.88
N VAL A 198 -14.76 8.14 7.68
CA VAL A 198 -15.74 8.97 6.95
C VAL A 198 -17.00 8.18 6.62
N LEU A 199 -16.88 6.92 6.22
CA LEU A 199 -18.03 6.05 5.96
C LEU A 199 -18.87 5.79 7.19
N LEU A 200 -18.22 5.48 8.32
CA LEU A 200 -18.94 5.20 9.54
C LEU A 200 -19.63 6.47 10.07
N GLN A 201 -18.95 7.61 10.07
CA GLN A 201 -19.59 8.89 10.41
C GLN A 201 -20.74 9.22 9.45
N GLY A 202 -20.56 8.98 8.15
CA GLY A 202 -21.61 9.14 7.15
C GLY A 202 -22.84 8.30 7.49
N LEU A 203 -22.66 7.00 7.73
CA LEU A 203 -23.75 6.08 8.07
C LEU A 203 -24.47 6.46 9.37
N LEU A 204 -23.73 6.96 10.36
CA LEU A 204 -24.27 7.38 11.66
C LEU A 204 -24.96 8.76 11.62
N THR A 205 -24.66 9.59 10.63
CA THR A 205 -25.26 10.92 10.43
C THR A 205 -26.47 10.90 9.50
N VAL A 206 -26.68 9.83 8.73
CA VAL A 206 -27.96 9.62 8.03
C VAL A 206 -29.06 9.59 9.10
N PRO A 207 -30.18 10.32 8.94
CA PRO A 207 -31.25 10.41 9.92
C PRO A 207 -32.03 9.08 9.98
N THR A 208 -31.36 8.06 10.48
CA THR A 208 -31.96 6.88 11.06
C THR A 208 -32.22 7.23 12.52
N THR A 209 -33.35 6.80 13.05
CA THR A 209 -33.89 7.12 14.38
C THR A 209 -33.01 6.67 15.56
N TRP A 210 -31.77 6.25 15.32
CA TRP A 210 -30.81 5.76 16.29
C TRP A 210 -29.66 6.75 16.42
N SER A 211 -29.76 7.59 17.44
CA SER A 211 -28.73 8.54 17.84
C SER A 211 -27.52 7.83 18.47
N VAL A 212 -26.75 7.09 17.67
CA VAL A 212 -25.53 6.40 18.10
C VAL A 212 -24.36 7.38 18.02
N ALA A 213 -24.09 8.08 19.12
CA ALA A 213 -22.92 8.92 19.42
C ALA A 213 -23.18 9.89 20.61
N ASN A 214 -24.29 9.72 21.34
CA ASN A 214 -24.62 10.61 22.46
C ASN A 214 -23.82 10.26 23.73
N SER A 215 -23.37 9.01 23.86
CA SER A 215 -22.51 8.56 24.95
C SER A 215 -21.04 8.45 24.53
N ILE A 216 -20.14 8.57 25.51
CA ILE A 216 -18.69 8.40 25.30
C ILE A 216 -18.37 6.97 24.83
N GLU A 217 -19.09 5.98 25.35
CA GLU A 217 -18.91 4.56 25.06
C GLU A 217 -19.22 4.24 23.59
N GLU A 218 -20.30 4.80 23.04
CA GLU A 218 -20.64 4.68 21.62
C GLU A 218 -19.56 5.29 20.73
N ARG A 219 -19.01 6.45 21.10
CA ARG A 219 -17.91 7.09 20.35
C ARG A 219 -16.65 6.24 20.33
N ILE A 220 -16.31 5.63 21.47
CA ILE A 220 -15.16 4.71 21.57
C ILE A 220 -15.39 3.49 20.67
N LEU A 221 -16.59 2.91 20.70
CA LEU A 221 -16.92 1.77 19.85
C LEU A 221 -16.82 2.13 18.35
N VAL A 222 -17.35 3.29 17.95
CA VAL A 222 -17.28 3.80 16.57
C VAL A 222 -15.83 4.00 16.12
N LEU A 223 -14.99 4.59 16.97
CA LEU A 223 -13.56 4.73 16.71
C LEU A 223 -12.87 3.37 16.58
N ALA A 224 -13.13 2.45 17.50
CA ALA A 224 -12.54 1.12 17.48
C ALA A 224 -12.92 0.34 16.22
N VAL A 225 -14.21 0.34 15.85
CA VAL A 225 -14.71 -0.29 14.62
C VAL A 225 -14.08 0.35 13.38
N SER A 226 -13.92 1.67 13.34
CA SER A 226 -13.25 2.37 12.22
C SER A 226 -11.77 2.00 12.10
N VAL A 227 -11.04 1.94 13.21
CA VAL A 227 -9.61 1.59 13.21
C VAL A 227 -9.42 0.13 12.80
N ILE A 228 -10.21 -0.79 13.36
CA ILE A 228 -10.13 -2.23 13.02
C ILE A 228 -10.51 -2.44 11.56
N SER A 229 -11.62 -1.88 11.10
CA SER A 229 -12.06 -2.04 9.71
C SER A 229 -11.11 -1.39 8.70
N GLY A 230 -10.62 -0.18 8.99
CA GLY A 230 -9.60 0.50 8.19
C GLY A 230 -8.29 -0.27 8.12
N SER A 231 -7.91 -0.98 9.18
CA SER A 231 -6.71 -1.84 9.22
C SER A 231 -6.91 -3.16 8.44
N LEU A 232 -8.13 -3.69 8.40
CA LEU A 232 -8.47 -4.90 7.65
C LEU A 232 -8.70 -4.63 6.15
N ALA A 233 -9.09 -3.41 5.78
CA ALA A 233 -9.43 -3.05 4.41
C ALA A 233 -8.30 -3.30 3.39
N PRO A 234 -7.01 -2.97 3.66
CA PRO A 234 -5.89 -3.34 2.77
C PRO A 234 -5.81 -4.85 2.49
N THR A 235 -5.96 -5.68 3.53
CA THR A 235 -5.92 -7.15 3.42
C THR A 235 -7.08 -7.67 2.57
N ILE A 236 -8.29 -7.16 2.82
CA ILE A 236 -9.48 -7.52 2.02
C ILE A 236 -9.32 -7.08 0.57
N ARG A 237 -8.81 -5.87 0.32
CA ARG A 237 -8.58 -5.39 -1.04
C ARG A 237 -7.62 -6.31 -1.79
N ASN A 238 -6.48 -6.66 -1.19
CA ASN A 238 -5.52 -7.56 -1.80
C ASN A 238 -6.12 -8.94 -2.07
N PHE A 239 -6.95 -9.45 -1.17
CA PHE A 239 -7.69 -10.69 -1.37
C PHE A 239 -8.68 -10.60 -2.56
N LEU A 240 -9.44 -9.51 -2.66
CA LEU A 240 -10.38 -9.26 -3.76
C LEU A 240 -9.65 -9.16 -5.11
N LEU A 241 -8.56 -8.39 -5.19
CA LEU A 241 -7.75 -8.26 -6.40
C LEU A 241 -7.19 -9.62 -6.85
N ASN A 242 -6.66 -10.42 -5.92
CA ASN A 242 -6.15 -11.76 -6.23
C ASN A 242 -7.22 -12.74 -6.75
N ILE A 243 -8.48 -12.57 -6.35
CA ILE A 243 -9.59 -13.37 -6.87
C ILE A 243 -9.97 -12.91 -8.28
N LEU A 244 -9.97 -11.59 -8.51
CA LEU A 244 -10.34 -11.00 -9.79
C LEU A 244 -9.29 -11.26 -10.88
N ASP A 245 -8.00 -11.18 -10.55
CA ASP A 245 -6.88 -11.42 -11.49
C ASP A 245 -6.78 -12.89 -11.95
N LYS A 246 -7.46 -13.83 -11.27
CA LYS A 246 -7.50 -15.25 -11.66
C LYS A 246 -8.61 -15.60 -12.65
N ARG A 247 -9.39 -14.63 -13.14
CA ARG A 247 -10.42 -14.81 -14.16
C ARG A 247 -9.99 -14.20 -15.48
#